data_AF-A0A975QNX9-F1
#
_entry.id   AF-A0A975QNX9-F1
#
_cell.length_a   1.000
_cell.length_b   1.000
_cell.length_c   1.000
_cell.angle_alpha   90.00
_cell.angle_beta   90.00
_cell.angle_gamma   90.00
#
_symmetry.space_group_name_H-M   'P 1'
#
loop_
_entity.id
_entity.type
_entity.pdbx_description
1 polymer ?
#
loop_
_entity_poly.entity_id
_entity_poly.type
_entity_poly.pdbx_seq_one_letter_code
_entity_poly.pdbx_strand_id
1 'polypeptide(L)' 'MFIFLTGEVNQLAVFIGAIGIGVIMGLIPLLVGISKDQKGLGIAGFISCIIGGFLLGIFLALPVAIVFLITILVHAKKV' A
#
# COMPACT_ATOMS: atom_id res chain seq x y z
N MET A 1 11.24 -6.20 7.94
CA MET A 1 12.43 -5.94 8.79
C MET A 1 12.07 -5.34 10.15
N PHE A 2 11.02 -4.52 10.28
CA PHE A 2 10.55 -4.00 11.58
C PHE A 2 10.02 -5.08 12.55
N ILE A 3 9.49 -6.18 12.01
CA ILE A 3 8.92 -7.32 12.77
C ILE A 3 9.95 -8.05 13.67
N PHE A 4 11.24 -7.96 13.34
CA PHE A 4 12.30 -8.62 14.10
C PHE A 4 12.86 -7.77 15.27
N LEU A 5 12.55 -6.47 15.34
CA LEU A 5 13.05 -5.56 16.38
C LEU A 5 12.20 -5.56 17.66
N THR A 6 10.99 -6.09 17.61
CA THR A 6 10.07 -6.13 18.75
C THR A 6 10.11 -7.51 19.41
N GLY A 7 11.16 -7.79 20.19
CA GLY A 7 11.38 -9.09 20.85
C GLY A 7 10.37 -9.45 21.96
N GLU A 8 9.48 -8.53 22.35
CA GLU A 8 8.54 -8.68 23.48
C GLU A 8 7.05 -8.72 23.04
N VAL A 9 6.73 -8.46 21.76
CA VAL A 9 5.33 -8.38 21.26
C VAL A 9 4.94 -9.61 20.46
N ASN A 10 3.69 -10.07 20.66
CA ASN A 10 3.10 -11.21 19.98
C ASN A 10 3.24 -11.09 18.44
N GLN A 11 4.01 -11.98 17.79
CA GLN A 11 4.28 -11.91 16.34
C GLN A 11 3.00 -11.85 15.50
N LEU A 12 1.92 -12.48 15.96
CA LEU A 12 0.58 -12.41 15.36
C LEU A 12 0.05 -10.96 15.28
N ALA A 13 0.23 -10.17 16.35
CA ALA A 13 -0.23 -8.78 16.38
C ALA A 13 0.52 -7.91 15.36
N VAL A 14 1.81 -8.19 15.15
CA VAL A 14 2.64 -7.45 14.18
C VAL A 14 2.23 -7.80 12.75
N PHE A 15 1.98 -9.08 12.46
CA PHE A 15 1.50 -9.51 11.14
C PHE A 15 0.12 -8.91 10.80
N ILE A 16 -0.82 -8.95 11.75
CA ILE A 16 -2.16 -8.39 11.57
C ILE A 16 -2.07 -6.86 11.38
N GLY A 17 -1.23 -6.17 12.15
CA GLY A 17 -1.00 -4.74 12.01
C GLY A 17 -0.38 -4.35 10.67
N ALA A 18 0.64 -5.07 10.22
CA ALA A 18 1.32 -4.79 8.94
C ALA A 18 0.40 -4.99 7.73
N ILE A 19 -0.37 -6.07 7.71
CA ILE A 19 -1.37 -6.34 6.66
C ILE A 19 -2.49 -5.30 6.73
N GLY A 20 -3.01 -5.00 7.93
CA GLY A 20 -4.07 -4.00 8.12
C GLY A 20 -3.67 -2.61 7.59
N ILE A 21 -2.45 -2.16 7.91
CA ILE A 21 -1.91 -0.88 7.42
C ILE A 21 -1.73 -0.90 5.90
N GLY A 22 -1.18 -1.98 5.34
CA GLY A 22 -1.01 -2.13 3.89
C GLY A 22 -2.33 -2.12 3.13
N VAL A 23 -3.37 -2.77 3.66
CA VAL A 23 -4.73 -2.77 3.10
C VAL A 23 -5.35 -1.38 3.18
N ILE A 24 -5.31 -0.72 4.34
CA ILE A 24 -5.90 0.62 4.52
C ILE A 24 -5.21 1.66 3.61
N MET A 25 -3.87 1.66 3.55
CA MET A 25 -3.13 2.60 2.70
C MET A 25 -3.28 2.27 1.21
N GLY A 26 -3.29 0.98 0.84
CA GLY A 26 -3.48 0.54 -0.55
C GLY A 26 -4.90 0.76 -1.07
N LEU A 27 -5.90 0.87 -0.18
CA LEU A 27 -7.29 1.10 -0.57
C LEU A 27 -7.47 2.44 -1.28
N ILE A 28 -6.66 3.45 -0.91
CA ILE A 28 -6.67 4.79 -1.51
C ILE A 28 -6.33 4.75 -3.03
N PRO A 29 -5.15 4.25 -3.46
CA PRO A 29 -4.83 4.13 -4.88
C PRO A 29 -5.76 3.15 -5.61
N LEU A 30 -6.32 2.14 -4.94
CA LEU A 30 -7.31 1.24 -5.55
C LEU A 30 -8.61 1.99 -5.91
N LEU A 31 -9.20 2.73 -4.96
CA LEU A 31 -10.42 3.52 -5.21
C LEU A 31 -10.16 4.58 -6.29
N VAL A 32 -9.05 5.30 -6.19
CA VAL A 32 -8.72 6.35 -7.17
C VAL A 32 -8.44 5.76 -8.55
N GLY A 33 -7.78 4.59 -8.63
CA GLY A 33 -7.59 3.86 -9.88
C GLY A 33 -8.90 3.40 -10.52
N ILE A 34 -9.85 2.91 -9.72
CA ILE A 34 -11.19 2.52 -10.20
C ILE A 34 -11.99 3.75 -10.68
N SER A 35 -11.98 4.85 -9.92
CA SER A 35 -12.68 6.09 -10.28
C SER A 35 -12.12 6.79 -11.52
N LYS A 36 -10.92 6.41 -11.96
CA LYS A 36 -10.24 7.00 -13.13
C LYS A 36 -10.14 6.02 -14.33
N ASP A 37 -10.88 4.90 -14.31
CA ASP A 37 -10.82 3.81 -15.30
C ASP A 37 -9.43 3.15 -15.46
N GLN A 38 -8.51 3.42 -14.52
CA GLN A 38 -7.15 2.90 -14.47
C GLN A 38 -7.08 1.70 -13.50
N LYS A 39 -7.98 0.72 -13.67
CA LYS A 39 -8.13 -0.44 -12.76
C LYS A 39 -6.83 -1.23 -12.57
N GLY A 40 -6.05 -1.38 -13.64
CA GLY A 40 -4.75 -2.08 -13.60
C GLY A 40 -3.74 -1.39 -12.69
N LEU A 41 -3.60 -0.06 -12.79
CA LEU A 41 -2.71 0.71 -11.91
C LEU A 41 -3.20 0.75 -10.46
N GLY A 42 -4.52 0.80 -10.25
CA GLY A 42 -5.12 0.74 -8.91
C GLY A 42 -4.83 -0.59 -8.20
N ILE A 43 -4.99 -1.72 -8.91
CA ILE A 43 -4.71 -3.06 -8.37
C ILE A 43 -3.20 -3.25 -8.13
N ALA A 44 -2.35 -2.78 -9.04
CA ALA A 44 -0.90 -2.81 -8.85
C ALA A 44 -0.47 -1.97 -7.62
N GLY A 45 -1.09 -0.81 -7.42
CA GLY A 45 -0.89 0.05 -6.24
C GLY A 45 -1.32 -0.63 -4.94
N PHE A 46 -2.46 -1.32 -4.95
CA PHE A 46 -2.96 -2.07 -3.80
C PHE A 46 -2.02 -3.21 -3.41
N ILE A 47 -1.63 -4.04 -4.37
CA ILE A 47 -0.75 -5.20 -4.13
C ILE A 47 0.63 -4.73 -3.67
N SER A 48 1.19 -3.67 -4.27
CA SER A 48 2.47 -3.12 -3.86
C SER A 48 2.44 -2.50 -2.46
N CYS A 49 1.33 -1.89 -2.03
CA CYS A 49 1.17 -1.39 -0.66
C CYS A 49 1.08 -2.52 0.38
N ILE A 50 0.43 -3.65 0.05
CA ILE A 50 0.38 -4.83 0.93
C ILE A 50 1.77 -5.43 1.07
N ILE A 51 2.48 -5.65 -0.04
CA ILE A 51 3.83 -6.22 -0.04
C ILE A 51 4.83 -5.28 0.64
N GLY A 52 4.75 -3.97 0.36
CA GLY A 52 5.59 -2.94 0.97
C GLY A 52 5.33 -2.76 2.47
N GLY A 53 4.05 -2.79 2.88
CA GLY A 53 3.63 -2.80 4.29
C GLY A 53 4.10 -4.03 5.04
N PHE A 54 4.17 -5.18 4.37
CA PHE A 54 4.71 -6.41 4.94
C PHE A 54 6.24 -6.37 5.13
N LEU A 55 6.97 -5.84 4.14
CA LEU A 55 8.44 -5.78 4.15
C LEU A 55 8.98 -4.71 5.11
N LEU A 56 8.46 -3.48 5.03
CA LEU A 56 8.99 -2.31 5.73
C LEU A 56 7.96 -1.58 6.61
N GLY A 57 6.70 -2.00 6.64
CA GLY A 57 5.66 -1.34 7.44
C GLY A 57 5.23 0.01 6.85
N ILE A 58 4.86 0.94 7.73
CA ILE A 58 4.31 2.27 7.36
C ILE A 58 5.32 3.13 6.59
N PHE A 59 6.62 2.94 6.84
CA PHE A 59 7.69 3.73 6.24
C PHE A 59 7.76 3.59 4.72
N LEU A 60 7.44 2.41 4.19
CA LEU A 60 7.45 2.16 2.75
C LEU A 60 6.03 2.16 2.15
N ALA A 61 5.02 1.78 2.93
CA ALA A 61 3.63 1.82 2.46
C ALA A 61 3.17 3.24 2.08
N LEU A 62 3.53 4.26 2.86
CA LEU A 62 3.13 5.64 2.59
C LEU A 62 3.73 6.21 1.28
N PRO A 63 5.05 6.16 1.03
CA PRO A 63 5.61 6.66 -0.23
C PRO A 63 5.15 5.83 -1.43
N VAL A 64 4.99 4.51 -1.30
CA VAL A 64 4.48 3.66 -2.38
C VAL A 64 3.04 4.04 -2.74
N ALA A 65 2.18 4.28 -1.75
CA ALA A 65 0.80 4.73 -1.97
C ALA A 65 0.77 6.08 -2.71
N ILE A 66 1.63 7.03 -2.33
CA ILE A 66 1.72 8.35 -2.96
C ILE A 66 2.22 8.23 -4.41
N VAL A 67 3.27 7.45 -4.67
CA VAL A 67 3.81 7.26 -6.03
C VAL A 67 2.75 6.66 -6.94
N PHE A 68 2.05 5.61 -6.51
CA PHE A 68 0.99 5.01 -7.32
C PHE A 68 -0.20 5.95 -7.52
N LEU A 69 -0.59 6.70 -6.49
CA LEU A 69 -1.65 7.70 -6.60
C LEU A 69 -1.30 8.78 -7.63
N ILE A 70 -0.09 9.32 -7.57
CA ILE A 70 0.39 10.33 -8.53
C ILE A 70 0.44 9.72 -9.93
N THR A 71 0.94 8.49 -10.05
CA THR A 71 1.03 7.81 -11.35
C THR A 71 -0.36 7.63 -11.96
N ILE A 72 -1.36 7.21 -11.16
CA ILE A 72 -2.76 7.12 -11.59
C ILE A 72 -3.28 8.48 -12.04
N LEU A 73 -3.06 9.55 -11.27
CA LEU A 73 -3.56 10.89 -11.60
C LEU A 73 -2.91 11.47 -12.86
N VAL A 74 -1.62 11.22 -13.07
CA VAL A 74 -0.88 11.68 -14.25
C VAL A 74 -1.27 10.86 -15.49
N HIS A 75 -1.37 9.53 -15.38
CA HIS A 75 -1.78 8.67 -16.50
C HIS A 75 -3.25 8.88 -16.88
N ALA A 76 -4.14 9.10 -15.90
CA ALA A 76 -5.54 9.41 -16.15
C ALA A 76 -5.74 10.74 -16.88
N LYS A 77 -4.75 11.65 -16.86
CA LYS A 77 -4.80 12.92 -17.58
C LYS A 77 -4.42 12.80 -19.06
N LYS A 78 -3.95 11.62 -19.50
CA LYS A 78 -3.41 11.39 -20.85
C LYS A 78 -4.34 10.55 -21.74
N VAL A 79 -5.65 10.58 -21.47
CA VAL A 79 -6.69 10.05 -22.37
C VAL A 79 -7.59 11.19 -22.80
#